data_AF-A0A1S2CET9-F1
#
_entry.id   AF-A0A1S2CET9-F1
#
_cell.length_a   1.000
_cell.length_b   1.000
_cell.length_c   1.000
_cell.angle_alpha   90.00
_cell.angle_beta   90.00
_cell.angle_gamma   90.00
#
_symmetry.space_group_name_H-M   'P 1'
#
loop_
_entity.id
_entity.type
_entity.pdbx_description
1 polymer ?
#
loop_
_entity_poly.entity_id
_entity_poly.type
_entity_poly.pdbx_seq_one_letter_code
_entity_poly.pdbx_strand_id
1 'polypeptide(L)'
;MSWHGSTFSGMGEASSADPVKVSQWVESADEFQCKWAVKYLWNQAVPGGSLDLYLGELSRGQLAGLVEWMLCADGDSYGGSTFPMPINGVRLHGEEYFAKARNAWNQRVNRQKKASQSKNTIVVDPETKSKIRKLASEHNLKDGEFLSILIDLMSERRGAVEGIIRQRKEAKRAAIASDLGIFSGFGDSL
;
A
#
# COMPACT_ATOMS: atom_id res chain seq x y z
N MET A 1 13.10 16.27 43.51
CA MET A 1 12.99 15.83 42.09
C MET A 1 11.70 16.41 41.54
N SER A 2 11.77 17.56 40.87
CA SER A 2 10.62 18.21 40.25
C SER A 2 10.35 17.58 38.90
N TRP A 3 9.20 16.93 38.77
CA TRP A 3 8.67 16.51 37.48
C TRP A 3 8.28 17.78 36.71
N HIS A 4 9.09 18.14 35.72
CA HIS A 4 8.66 19.11 34.70
C HIS A 4 7.56 18.44 33.88
N GLY A 5 6.31 18.70 34.25
CA GLY A 5 5.16 18.47 33.40
C GLY A 5 5.38 19.22 32.09
N SER A 6 5.59 18.48 31.01
CA SER A 6 5.55 19.04 29.67
C SER A 6 4.11 19.49 29.41
N THR A 7 3.86 20.79 29.54
CA THR A 7 2.63 21.40 29.04
C THR A 7 2.72 21.40 27.52
N PHE A 8 2.07 20.42 26.91
CA PHE A 8 1.80 20.37 25.48
C PHE A 8 1.04 21.65 25.07
N SER A 9 1.69 22.52 24.29
CA SER A 9 1.14 23.81 23.85
C SER A 9 0.35 23.68 22.53
N GLY A 10 -0.65 22.81 22.52
CA GLY A 10 -1.66 22.79 21.46
C GLY A 10 -2.84 23.66 21.89
N MET A 11 -2.78 24.97 21.64
CA MET A 11 -3.90 25.89 21.91
C MET A 11 -5.02 25.67 20.88
N GLY A 12 -5.83 24.64 21.13
CA GLY A 12 -7.26 24.62 20.80
C GLY A 12 -8.03 24.67 22.12
N GLU A 13 -9.26 25.20 22.12
CA GLU A 13 -10.14 25.03 23.28
C GLU A 13 -10.30 23.53 23.53
N ALA A 14 -10.17 23.11 24.79
CA ALA A 14 -10.39 21.71 25.17
C ALA A 14 -11.82 21.33 24.79
N SER A 15 -11.97 20.41 23.83
CA SER A 15 -13.26 19.90 23.40
C SER A 15 -13.23 18.38 23.24
N SER A 16 -14.13 17.74 23.96
CA SER A 16 -14.34 16.29 23.89
C SER A 16 -14.97 15.91 22.55
N ALA A 17 -14.62 14.72 22.05
CA ALA A 17 -15.24 14.21 20.84
C ALA A 17 -16.74 13.94 21.07
N ASP A 18 -17.58 14.34 20.14
CA ASP A 18 -19.01 14.03 20.13
C ASP A 18 -19.21 12.51 19.97
N PRO A 19 -19.71 11.80 21.01
CA PRO A 19 -19.83 10.35 20.97
C PRO A 19 -20.71 9.86 19.82
N VAL A 20 -21.74 10.60 19.44
CA VAL A 20 -22.65 10.22 18.35
C VAL A 20 -21.91 10.25 17.02
N LYS A 21 -21.11 11.29 16.77
CA LYS A 21 -20.31 11.40 15.54
C LYS A 21 -19.19 10.37 15.47
N VAL A 22 -18.58 10.04 16.62
CA VAL A 22 -17.56 8.99 16.71
C VAL A 22 -18.21 7.65 16.38
N SER A 23 -19.28 7.25 17.08
CA SER A 23 -19.97 5.98 16.85
C SER A 23 -20.47 5.80 15.42
N GLN A 24 -21.14 6.82 14.85
CA GLN A 24 -21.57 6.78 13.43
C GLN A 24 -20.40 6.56 12.46
N TRP A 25 -19.24 7.15 12.75
CA TRP A 25 -18.07 6.94 11.94
C TRP A 25 -17.53 5.51 12.09
N VAL A 26 -17.40 5.03 13.34
CA VAL A 26 -16.82 3.70 13.60
C VAL A 26 -17.69 2.58 13.06
N GLU A 27 -19.01 2.71 13.08
CA GLU A 27 -19.97 1.77 12.48
C GLU A 27 -19.73 1.57 10.97
N SER A 28 -19.27 2.61 10.28
CA SER A 28 -18.96 2.57 8.85
C SER A 28 -17.48 2.26 8.55
N ALA A 29 -16.63 2.23 9.57
CA ALA A 29 -15.19 2.13 9.42
C ALA A 29 -14.73 0.67 9.30
N ASP A 30 -13.86 0.40 8.33
CA ASP A 30 -13.22 -0.90 8.21
C ASP A 30 -12.12 -1.10 9.28
N GLU A 31 -11.63 -2.35 9.40
CA GLU A 31 -10.61 -2.71 10.38
C GLU A 31 -9.29 -1.93 10.18
N PHE A 32 -8.93 -1.61 8.93
CA PHE A 32 -7.72 -0.84 8.64
C PHE A 32 -7.85 0.62 9.07
N GLN A 33 -9.03 1.20 8.87
CA GLN A 33 -9.37 2.55 9.31
C GLN A 33 -9.32 2.66 10.83
N CYS A 34 -9.93 1.71 11.53
CA CYS A 34 -9.88 1.67 12.99
C CYS A 34 -8.45 1.49 13.50
N LYS A 35 -7.69 0.54 12.94
CA LYS A 35 -6.28 0.33 13.30
C LYS A 35 -5.42 1.58 13.07
N TRP A 36 -5.67 2.29 11.98
CA TRP A 36 -4.96 3.53 11.67
C TRP A 36 -5.32 4.64 12.67
N ALA A 37 -6.61 4.80 13.00
CA ALA A 37 -7.09 5.79 13.95
C ALA A 37 -6.49 5.56 15.34
N VAL A 38 -6.51 4.31 15.85
CA VAL A 38 -5.86 3.96 17.13
C VAL A 38 -4.38 4.34 17.13
N LYS A 39 -3.64 4.00 16.06
CA LYS A 39 -2.21 4.37 15.95
C LYS A 39 -1.99 5.87 15.92
N TYR A 40 -2.86 6.60 15.22
CA TYR A 40 -2.77 8.05 15.16
C TYR A 40 -3.00 8.69 16.54
N LEU A 41 -4.10 8.31 17.21
CA LEU A 41 -4.46 8.80 18.54
C LEU A 41 -3.39 8.44 19.56
N TRP A 42 -2.87 7.22 19.51
CA TRP A 42 -1.76 6.78 20.35
C TRP A 42 -0.53 7.65 20.17
N ASN A 43 -0.14 7.96 18.94
CA ASN A 43 1.01 8.82 18.68
C ASN A 43 0.80 10.27 19.14
N GLN A 44 -0.44 10.74 19.28
CA GLN A 44 -0.71 12.04 19.91
C GLN A 44 -0.50 11.98 21.43
N ALA A 45 -0.95 10.89 22.08
CA ALA A 45 -0.76 10.70 23.53
C ALA A 45 0.71 10.38 23.91
N VAL A 46 1.36 9.50 23.15
CA VAL A 46 2.66 8.92 23.47
C VAL A 46 3.55 8.91 22.22
N PRO A 47 4.15 10.05 21.84
CA PRO A 47 5.06 10.13 20.69
C PRO A 47 6.24 9.16 20.84
N GLY A 48 6.42 8.26 19.86
CA GLY A 48 7.51 7.28 19.87
C GLY A 48 7.28 6.07 20.79
N GLY A 49 6.15 6.00 21.49
CA GLY A 49 5.80 4.86 22.32
C GLY A 49 5.31 3.66 21.50
N SER A 50 5.64 2.45 21.94
CA SER A 50 5.12 1.23 21.31
C SER A 50 3.68 0.97 21.75
N LEU A 51 2.76 0.98 20.79
CA LEU A 51 1.36 0.63 20.98
C LEU A 51 1.17 -0.90 21.14
N ASP A 52 2.08 -1.70 20.56
CA ASP A 52 1.95 -3.16 20.50
C ASP A 52 1.92 -3.82 21.89
N LEU A 53 2.54 -3.18 22.89
CA LEU A 53 2.54 -3.63 24.29
C LEU A 53 1.17 -3.53 24.97
N TYR A 54 0.30 -2.63 24.49
CA TYR A 54 -1.01 -2.34 25.09
C TYR A 54 -2.16 -2.99 24.32
N LEU A 55 -1.93 -3.29 23.03
CA LEU A 55 -2.93 -3.91 22.18
C LEU A 55 -3.13 -5.41 22.46
N GLY A 56 -2.23 -6.08 23.20
CA GLY A 56 -2.34 -7.52 23.45
C GLY A 56 -2.68 -8.35 22.19
N GLU A 57 -3.45 -9.43 22.36
CA GLU A 57 -4.21 -10.06 21.27
C GLU A 57 -5.58 -9.38 21.12
N LEU A 58 -5.63 -8.08 20.83
CA LEU A 58 -6.91 -7.45 20.47
C LEU A 58 -7.49 -8.18 19.27
N SER A 59 -8.59 -8.88 19.54
CA SER A 59 -9.29 -9.70 18.56
C SER A 59 -9.85 -8.83 17.44
N ARG A 60 -10.04 -9.44 16.26
CA ARG A 60 -10.81 -8.85 15.16
C ARG A 60 -12.14 -8.34 15.72
N GLY A 61 -12.42 -7.05 15.53
CA GLY A 61 -13.67 -6.41 15.96
C GLY A 61 -13.57 -5.50 17.19
N GLN A 62 -12.48 -5.54 17.97
CA GLN A 62 -12.35 -4.68 19.17
C GLN A 62 -11.75 -3.29 18.90
N LEU A 63 -11.19 -3.09 17.70
CA LEU A 63 -10.55 -1.82 17.33
C LEU A 63 -11.54 -0.66 17.24
N ALA A 64 -12.78 -0.94 16.82
CA ALA A 64 -13.84 0.04 16.77
C ALA A 64 -14.11 0.63 18.15
N GLY A 65 -14.45 -0.23 19.12
CA GLY A 65 -14.67 0.18 20.50
C GLY A 65 -13.42 0.79 21.16
N LEU A 66 -12.21 0.43 20.72
CA LEU A 66 -10.99 1.08 21.21
C LEU A 66 -10.89 2.54 20.74
N VAL A 67 -11.27 2.84 19.50
CA VAL A 67 -11.32 4.23 19.01
C VAL A 67 -12.34 5.04 19.80
N GLU A 68 -13.54 4.48 20.02
CA GLU A 68 -14.57 5.12 20.84
C GLU A 68 -14.06 5.36 22.27
N TRP A 69 -13.40 4.36 22.86
CA TRP A 69 -12.86 4.46 24.22
C TRP A 69 -11.75 5.51 24.36
N MET A 70 -10.85 5.61 23.38
CA MET A 70 -9.76 6.59 23.38
C MET A 70 -10.25 8.04 23.23
N LEU A 71 -11.42 8.24 22.60
CA LEU A 71 -11.96 9.57 22.30
C LEU A 71 -13.05 10.03 23.27
N CYS A 72 -13.87 9.09 23.78
CA CYS A 72 -15.14 9.41 24.43
C CYS A 72 -15.35 8.76 25.80
N ALA A 73 -14.63 7.68 26.13
CA ALA A 73 -14.86 6.96 27.40
C ALA A 73 -13.97 7.48 28.53
N ASP A 74 -14.34 7.13 29.76
CA ASP A 74 -13.57 7.40 30.97
C ASP A 74 -12.71 6.19 31.40
N GLY A 75 -11.71 6.45 32.24
CA GLY A 75 -10.85 5.43 32.85
C GLY A 75 -9.63 5.05 32.02
N ASP A 76 -8.71 4.28 32.61
CA ASP A 76 -7.39 4.01 32.01
C ASP A 76 -7.28 2.61 31.40
N SER A 77 -8.36 1.83 31.39
CA SER A 77 -8.33 0.45 30.89
C SER A 77 -9.41 0.15 29.86
N TYR A 78 -9.05 -0.65 28.85
CA TYR A 78 -9.95 -1.18 27.82
C TYR A 78 -9.54 -2.60 27.47
N GLY A 79 -10.51 -3.51 27.35
CA GLY A 79 -10.25 -4.90 26.93
C GLY A 79 -9.29 -5.67 27.85
N GLY A 80 -9.18 -5.29 29.13
CA GLY A 80 -8.25 -5.89 30.09
C GLY A 80 -6.83 -5.29 30.09
N SER A 81 -6.53 -4.37 29.16
CA SER A 81 -5.27 -3.64 29.12
C SER A 81 -5.38 -2.28 29.79
N THR A 82 -4.39 -1.90 30.59
CA THR A 82 -4.26 -0.56 31.17
C THR A 82 -3.31 0.27 30.33
N PHE A 83 -3.80 1.40 29.83
CA PHE A 83 -3.07 2.35 29.02
C PHE A 83 -2.48 3.48 29.89
N PRO A 84 -1.40 4.13 29.44
CA PRO A 84 -0.77 5.18 30.22
C PRO A 84 -1.65 6.44 30.28
N MET A 85 -1.55 7.18 31.39
CA MET A 85 -2.31 8.41 31.65
C MET A 85 -2.31 9.50 30.54
N PRO A 86 -1.30 9.65 29.66
CA PRO A 86 -1.34 10.63 28.57
C PRO A 86 -2.52 10.48 27.60
N ILE A 87 -3.28 9.37 27.63
CA ILE A 87 -4.55 9.24 26.91
C ILE A 87 -5.59 10.29 27.33
N ASN A 88 -5.53 10.81 28.56
CA ASN A 88 -6.42 11.90 28.98
C ASN A 88 -6.20 13.18 28.15
N GLY A 89 -5.00 13.41 27.63
CA GLY A 89 -4.73 14.49 26.68
C GLY A 89 -5.42 14.27 25.32
N VAL A 90 -5.57 13.02 24.89
CA VAL A 90 -6.33 12.68 23.68
C VAL A 90 -7.81 12.98 23.86
N ARG A 91 -8.37 12.68 25.04
CA ARG A 91 -9.78 12.95 25.36
C ARG A 91 -10.08 14.44 25.48
N LEU A 92 -9.17 15.19 26.09
CA LEU A 92 -9.28 16.64 26.26
C LEU A 92 -9.36 17.38 24.91
N HIS A 93 -8.69 16.85 23.89
CA HIS A 93 -8.70 17.36 22.52
C HIS A 93 -9.35 16.37 21.54
N GLY A 94 -10.33 15.60 22.03
CA GLY A 94 -10.92 14.49 21.31
C GLY A 94 -11.55 14.91 19.97
N GLU A 95 -12.25 16.04 19.94
CA GLU A 95 -12.86 16.56 18.71
C GLU A 95 -11.82 16.88 17.64
N GLU A 96 -10.76 17.60 18.04
CA GLU A 96 -9.67 18.00 17.15
C GLU A 96 -8.94 16.77 16.61
N TYR A 97 -8.59 15.83 17.49
CA TYR A 97 -7.88 14.62 17.09
C TYR A 97 -8.74 13.69 16.25
N PHE A 98 -10.04 13.59 16.52
CA PHE A 98 -10.97 12.84 15.68
C PHE A 98 -11.07 13.43 14.26
N ALA A 99 -11.23 14.74 14.16
CA ALA A 99 -11.26 15.43 12.86
C ALA A 99 -9.94 15.27 12.10
N LYS A 100 -8.80 15.44 12.78
CA LYS A 100 -7.47 15.26 12.18
C LYS A 100 -7.20 13.83 11.75
N ALA A 101 -7.59 12.84 12.55
CA ALA A 101 -7.48 11.42 12.22
C ALA A 101 -8.22 11.11 10.91
N ARG A 102 -9.50 11.51 10.82
CA ARG A 102 -10.31 11.32 9.61
C ARG A 102 -9.71 12.01 8.39
N ASN A 103 -9.26 13.26 8.54
CA ASN A 103 -8.67 14.03 7.44
C ASN A 103 -7.35 13.42 6.95
N ALA A 104 -6.47 13.01 7.86
CA ALA A 104 -5.19 12.38 7.52
C ALA A 104 -5.37 11.03 6.84
N TRP A 105 -6.38 10.24 7.24
CA TRP A 105 -6.75 9.02 6.52
C TRP A 105 -7.22 9.31 5.08
N ASN A 106 -8.14 10.27 4.89
CA ASN A 106 -8.61 10.67 3.56
C ASN A 106 -7.46 11.14 2.67
N GLN A 107 -6.51 11.89 3.21
CA GLN A 107 -5.30 12.29 2.49
C GLN A 107 -4.43 11.08 2.11
N ARG A 108 -4.25 10.11 3.01
CA ARG A 108 -3.52 8.87 2.72
C ARG A 108 -4.17 8.09 1.58
N VAL A 109 -5.49 7.88 1.63
CA VAL A 109 -6.24 7.19 0.57
C VAL A 109 -6.10 7.94 -0.76
N ASN A 110 -6.23 9.27 -0.74
CA ASN A 110 -6.05 10.09 -1.94
C ASN A 110 -4.63 10.01 -2.50
N ARG A 111 -3.59 9.97 -1.65
CA ARG A 111 -2.20 9.77 -2.08
C ARG A 111 -1.99 8.37 -2.66
N GLN A 112 -2.55 7.33 -2.05
CA GLN A 112 -2.50 5.97 -2.58
C GLN A 112 -3.21 5.86 -3.92
N LYS A 113 -4.40 6.48 -4.06
CA LYS A 113 -5.13 6.55 -5.33
C LYS A 113 -4.31 7.28 -6.40
N LYS A 114 -3.76 8.45 -6.09
CA LYS A 114 -2.86 9.19 -6.99
C LYS A 114 -1.61 8.39 -7.35
N ALA A 115 -1.00 7.68 -6.40
CA ALA A 115 0.16 6.83 -6.64
C ALA A 115 -0.17 5.60 -7.49
N SER A 116 -1.36 4.99 -7.31
CA SER A 116 -1.83 3.89 -8.16
C SER A 116 -2.13 4.35 -9.58
N GLN A 117 -2.71 5.56 -9.73
CA GLN A 117 -2.92 6.19 -11.02
C GLN A 117 -1.59 6.52 -11.69
N SER A 118 -0.63 7.10 -10.98
CA SER A 118 0.70 7.41 -11.54
C SER A 118 1.50 6.17 -11.89
N LYS A 119 1.34 5.05 -11.16
CA LYS A 119 1.96 3.77 -11.52
C LYS A 119 1.41 3.19 -12.83
N ASN A 120 0.17 3.52 -13.19
CA ASN A 120 -0.46 3.09 -14.44
C ASN A 120 -0.33 4.14 -15.57
N THR A 121 0.23 5.32 -15.29
CA THR A 121 0.48 6.34 -16.31
C THR A 121 1.88 6.17 -16.88
N ILE A 122 1.97 5.63 -18.09
CA ILE A 122 3.22 5.64 -18.86
C ILE A 122 3.51 7.10 -19.23
N VAL A 123 4.58 7.67 -18.67
CA VAL A 123 5.06 9.00 -19.04
C VAL A 123 5.93 8.87 -20.28
N VAL A 124 5.34 9.19 -21.43
CA VAL A 124 6.05 9.27 -22.71
C VAL A 124 6.49 10.72 -22.91
N ASP A 125 7.74 10.93 -23.35
CA ASP A 125 8.24 12.26 -23.66
C ASP A 125 7.38 12.94 -24.75
N PRO A 126 7.33 14.29 -24.80
CA PRO A 126 6.42 15.00 -25.70
C PRO A 126 6.63 14.70 -27.19
N GLU A 127 7.88 14.44 -27.59
CA GLU A 127 8.23 14.16 -28.98
C GLU A 127 7.72 12.78 -29.41
N THR A 128 8.00 11.76 -28.59
CA THR A 128 7.51 10.39 -28.80
C THR A 128 5.99 10.33 -28.73
N LYS A 129 5.36 11.10 -27.83
CA LYS A 129 3.90 11.20 -27.75
C LYS A 129 3.29 11.79 -29.03
N SER A 130 3.92 12.81 -29.61
CA SER A 130 3.50 13.41 -30.88
C SER A 130 3.61 12.40 -32.03
N LYS A 131 4.71 11.65 -32.11
CA LYS A 131 4.90 10.59 -33.11
C LYS A 131 3.88 9.47 -32.97
N ILE A 132 3.61 8.99 -31.74
CA ILE A 132 2.59 7.97 -31.47
C ILE A 132 1.21 8.46 -31.90
N ARG A 133 0.85 9.70 -31.57
CA ARG A 133 -0.44 10.28 -31.95
C ARG A 133 -0.59 10.40 -33.47
N LYS A 134 0.47 10.81 -34.17
CA LYS A 134 0.48 10.87 -35.62
C LYS A 134 0.23 9.49 -36.22
N LEU A 135 0.98 8.47 -35.78
CA LEU A 135 0.83 7.09 -36.24
C LEU A 135 -0.56 6.52 -35.90
N ALA A 136 -1.06 6.76 -34.70
CA ALA A 136 -2.41 6.35 -34.31
C ALA A 136 -3.47 6.96 -35.24
N SER A 137 -3.32 8.25 -35.58
CA SER A 137 -4.24 8.94 -36.51
C SER A 137 -4.16 8.42 -37.95
N GLU A 138 -2.98 8.02 -38.42
CA GLU A 138 -2.79 7.40 -39.75
C GLU A 138 -3.53 6.06 -39.86
N HIS A 139 -3.70 5.37 -38.73
CA HIS A 139 -4.45 4.11 -38.63
C HIS A 139 -5.89 4.28 -38.10
N ASN A 140 -6.36 5.52 -37.92
CA ASN A 140 -7.69 5.85 -37.38
C ASN A 140 -7.99 5.21 -36.00
N LEU A 141 -6.97 5.13 -35.15
CA LEU A 141 -7.02 4.56 -33.79
C LEU A 141 -6.81 5.64 -32.73
N LYS A 142 -7.30 5.39 -31.51
CA LYS A 142 -6.96 6.23 -30.35
C LYS A 142 -5.55 5.92 -29.85
N ASP A 143 -4.86 6.94 -29.31
CA ASP A 143 -3.48 6.83 -28.79
C ASP A 143 -3.28 5.56 -27.89
N GLY A 144 -4.24 5.27 -27.01
CA GLY A 144 -4.19 4.11 -26.11
C GLY A 144 -4.43 2.76 -26.79
N GLU A 145 -5.32 2.69 -27.79
CA GLU A 145 -5.59 1.47 -28.56
C GLU A 145 -4.38 1.11 -29.42
N PHE A 146 -3.78 2.12 -30.06
CA PHE A 146 -2.56 1.97 -30.84
C PHE A 146 -1.37 1.49 -29.97
N LEU A 147 -1.21 2.05 -28.77
CA LEU A 147 -0.21 1.60 -27.80
C LEU A 147 -0.44 0.16 -27.34
N SER A 148 -1.68 -0.25 -27.09
CA SER A 148 -2.00 -1.65 -26.73
C SER A 148 -1.61 -2.61 -27.85
N ILE A 149 -1.99 -2.30 -29.10
CA ILE A 149 -1.64 -3.11 -30.27
C ILE A 149 -0.13 -3.22 -30.45
N LEU A 150 0.61 -2.13 -30.26
CA LEU A 150 2.08 -2.16 -30.31
C LEU A 150 2.69 -3.06 -29.23
N ILE A 151 2.15 -3.02 -28.01
CA ILE A 151 2.59 -3.88 -26.90
C ILE A 151 2.30 -5.34 -27.23
N ASP A 152 1.13 -5.65 -27.77
CA ASP A 152 0.72 -7.01 -28.15
C ASP A 152 1.62 -7.55 -29.27
N LEU A 153 1.83 -6.78 -30.34
CA LEU A 153 2.73 -7.14 -31.46
C LEU A 153 4.18 -7.35 -31.01
N MET A 154 4.67 -6.53 -30.09
CA MET A 154 6.02 -6.68 -29.53
C MET A 154 6.11 -7.90 -28.62
N SER A 155 5.06 -8.22 -27.87
CA SER A 155 4.99 -9.40 -27.00
C SER A 155 4.94 -10.69 -27.81
N GLU A 156 4.16 -10.72 -28.89
CA GLU A 156 4.10 -11.82 -29.85
C GLU A 156 5.45 -12.04 -30.55
N ARG A 157 6.11 -10.95 -31.01
CA ARG A 157 7.46 -11.03 -31.59
C ARG A 157 8.49 -11.53 -30.59
N ARG A 158 8.40 -11.12 -29.32
CA ARG A 158 9.33 -11.57 -28.28
C ARG A 158 9.19 -13.07 -28.00
N GLY A 159 7.95 -13.57 -27.91
CA GLY A 159 7.69 -15.00 -27.80
C GLY A 159 8.18 -15.79 -29.00
N ALA A 160 8.01 -15.27 -30.22
CA ALA A 160 8.52 -15.88 -31.44
C ALA A 160 10.05 -15.91 -31.51
N VAL A 161 10.73 -14.83 -31.10
CA VAL A 161 12.19 -14.74 -31.07
C VAL A 161 12.79 -15.66 -30.00
N GLU A 162 12.19 -15.72 -28.81
CA GLU A 162 12.61 -16.65 -27.75
C GLU A 162 12.42 -18.12 -28.19
N GLY A 163 11.33 -18.42 -28.90
CA GLY A 163 11.10 -19.73 -29.53
C GLY A 163 12.17 -20.10 -30.56
N ILE A 164 12.51 -19.18 -31.47
CA ILE A 164 13.54 -19.40 -32.50
C ILE A 164 14.93 -19.58 -31.87
N ILE A 165 15.27 -18.79 -30.84
CA ILE A 165 16.56 -18.93 -30.13
C ILE A 165 16.63 -20.28 -29.41
N ARG A 166 15.54 -20.72 -28.80
CA ARG A 166 15.46 -22.02 -28.13
C ARG A 166 15.59 -23.18 -29.13
N GLN A 167 14.88 -23.13 -30.25
CA GLN A 167 15.02 -24.10 -31.34
C GLN A 167 16.44 -24.15 -31.91
N ARG A 168 17.10 -22.99 -32.08
CA ARG A 168 18.50 -22.93 -32.52
C ARG A 168 19.47 -23.51 -31.48
N LYS A 169 19.20 -23.32 -30.17
CA LYS A 169 20.00 -23.95 -29.10
C LYS A 169 19.79 -25.46 -29.05
N GLU A 170 18.56 -25.94 -29.22
CA GLU A 170 18.22 -27.36 -29.27
C GLU A 170 18.83 -28.04 -30.51
N ALA A 171 18.73 -27.42 -31.69
CA ALA A 171 19.35 -27.91 -32.92
C ALA A 171 20.89 -27.97 -32.82
N LYS A 172 21.53 -26.96 -32.21
CA LYS A 172 22.98 -26.99 -31.95
C LYS A 172 23.38 -28.11 -30.99
N ARG A 173 22.59 -28.38 -29.95
CA ARG A 173 22.83 -29.50 -29.02
C ARG A 173 22.66 -30.85 -29.72
N ALA A 174 21.64 -31.00 -30.56
CA ALA A 174 21.41 -32.21 -31.35
C ALA A 174 22.53 -32.47 -32.38
N ALA A 175 23.04 -31.42 -33.04
CA ALA A 175 24.18 -31.54 -33.95
C ALA A 175 25.47 -31.99 -33.24
N ILE A 176 25.77 -31.42 -32.06
CA ILE A 176 26.93 -31.83 -31.24
C ILE A 176 26.78 -33.27 -30.74
N ALA A 177 25.57 -33.67 -30.34
CA ALA A 177 25.29 -35.06 -29.93
C ALA A 177 25.41 -36.05 -31.10
N SER A 178 25.05 -35.64 -32.32
CA SER A 178 25.21 -36.44 -33.54
C SER A 178 26.68 -36.61 -33.92
N ASP A 179 27.51 -35.56 -33.82
CA ASP A 179 28.96 -35.65 -34.09
C ASP A 179 29.69 -36.52 -33.04
N LEU A 180 29.24 -36.50 -31.78
CA LEU A 180 29.77 -37.36 -30.72
C LEU A 180 29.30 -38.83 -30.85
N GLY A 181 28.14 -39.08 -31.43
CA GLY A 181 27.62 -40.44 -31.67
C GLY A 181 28.33 -41.20 -32.78
N ILE A 182 28.88 -40.51 -33.78
CA ILE A 182 29.59 -41.11 -34.92
C ILE A 182 30.98 -41.66 -34.53
N PHE A 183 31.56 -41.21 -33.40
CA PHE A 183 32.85 -41.71 -32.91
C PHE A 183 32.80 -43.04 -32.13
N SER A 184 31.63 -43.65 -31.95
CA SER A 184 31.48 -44.94 -31.25
C SER A 184 31.42 -46.17 -32.19
N GLY A 185 31.65 -45.98 -33.49
CA GLY A 185 31.48 -47.02 -34.53
C GLY A 185 32.75 -47.51 -35.23
N PHE A 186 33.94 -47.39 -34.63
CA PHE A 186 35.15 -48.04 -35.16
C PHE A 186 35.92 -48.75 -34.04
N GLY A 187 35.72 -50.06 -33.96
CA GLY A 187 36.52 -50.94 -33.11
C GLY A 187 35.72 -52.10 -32.56
N ASP A 188 35.28 -53.01 -33.43
CA ASP A 188 35.22 -54.44 -33.13
C ASP A 188 35.05 -55.21 -34.44
N SER A 189 36.18 -55.51 -35.09
CA SER A 189 36.28 -56.55 -36.11
C SER A 189 37.70 -57.09 -36.10
N LEU A 190 37.79 -58.39 -35.77
CA LEU A 190 38.93 -59.32 -35.79
C LEU A 190 39.80 -59.39 -34.53
#